data_AF-A0A1R4GZQ1-F1
#
_entry.id   AF-A0A1R4GZQ1-F1
#
_cell.length_a   1.000
_cell.length_b   1.000
_cell.length_c   1.000
_cell.angle_alpha   90.00
_cell.angle_beta   90.00
_cell.angle_gamma   90.00
#
_symmetry.space_group_name_H-M   'P 1'
#
loop_
_entity.id
_entity.type
_entity.pdbx_description
1 polymer ?
#
loop_
_entity_poly.entity_id
_entity_poly.type
_entity_poly.pdbx_seq_one_letter_code
_entity_poly.pdbx_strand_id
1 'polypeptide(L)'
;MLSLEENIGLATLFQLRETVVAPKKVVIISVDKASAEILQLDDDPEKWPRSQYTRLVDKLNTYHPALIAFNIHFAKQSRPKEDSAFAKAIAAQKNILLTSYIRQFSVRAAPTLNELAYERTIHNRLRP
;
A
#
# COMPACT_ATOMS: atom_id res chain seq x y z
N MET A 1 -29.16 -16.63 -7.22
CA MET A 1 -28.94 -16.05 -8.57
C MET A 1 -27.66 -15.23 -8.63
N LEU A 2 -27.37 -14.37 -7.63
CA LEU A 2 -26.09 -13.60 -7.51
C LEU A 2 -24.81 -14.46 -7.46
N SER A 3 -24.82 -15.61 -6.79
CA SER A 3 -23.60 -16.43 -6.61
C SER A 3 -23.07 -17.08 -7.88
N LEU A 4 -23.91 -17.26 -8.90
CA LEU A 4 -23.52 -17.90 -10.16
C LEU A 4 -22.82 -16.89 -11.09
N GLU A 5 -23.34 -15.66 -11.14
CA GLU A 5 -22.74 -14.55 -11.90
C GLU A 5 -21.39 -14.15 -11.30
N GLU A 6 -21.28 -14.13 -9.97
CA GLU A 6 -20.03 -13.78 -9.29
C GLU A 6 -18.95 -14.85 -9.47
N ASN A 7 -19.27 -16.13 -9.28
CA ASN A 7 -18.27 -17.21 -9.39
C ASN A 7 -17.89 -17.54 -10.84
N ILE A 8 -18.84 -17.56 -11.77
CA ILE A 8 -18.57 -17.92 -13.17
C ILE A 8 -18.11 -16.68 -13.96
N GLY A 9 -18.76 -15.54 -13.74
CA GLY A 9 -18.46 -14.30 -14.46
C GLY A 9 -17.04 -13.80 -14.18
N LEU A 10 -16.61 -13.74 -12.92
CA LEU A 10 -15.26 -13.28 -12.58
C LEU A 10 -14.18 -14.22 -13.13
N ALA A 11 -14.35 -15.52 -12.96
CA ALA A 11 -13.40 -16.52 -13.49
C ALA A 11 -13.29 -16.42 -15.02
N THR A 12 -14.42 -16.25 -15.71
CA THR A 12 -14.48 -16.08 -17.17
C THR A 12 -13.79 -14.79 -17.61
N LEU A 13 -14.03 -13.67 -16.91
CA LEU A 13 -13.37 -12.39 -17.18
C LEU A 13 -11.86 -12.45 -16.95
N PHE A 14 -11.39 -13.19 -15.94
CA PHE A 14 -9.96 -13.42 -15.71
C PHE A 14 -9.32 -14.25 -16.82
N GLN A 15 -10.03 -15.25 -17.36
CA GLN A 15 -9.54 -16.04 -18.49
C GLN A 15 -9.51 -15.21 -19.79
N LEU A 16 -10.56 -14.41 -20.05
CA LEU A 16 -10.64 -13.52 -21.21
C LEU A 16 -9.62 -12.38 -21.18
N ARG A 17 -9.10 -12.02 -20.00
CA ARG A 17 -8.05 -11.01 -19.85
C ARG A 17 -6.74 -11.39 -20.55
N GLU A 18 -6.58 -12.68 -20.88
CA GLU A 18 -5.37 -13.30 -21.38
C GLU A 18 -4.16 -13.16 -20.43
N THR A 19 -3.18 -14.05 -20.59
CA THR A 19 -2.00 -14.07 -19.71
C THR A 19 -1.05 -12.95 -20.11
N VAL A 20 -1.02 -11.86 -19.35
CA VAL A 20 -0.06 -10.78 -19.56
C VAL A 20 1.34 -11.27 -19.19
N VAL A 21 2.28 -11.23 -20.14
CA VAL A 21 3.69 -11.56 -19.88
C VAL A 21 4.27 -10.57 -18.88
N ALA A 22 4.80 -11.07 -17.77
CA ALA A 22 5.42 -10.24 -16.74
C ALA A 22 6.61 -9.46 -17.32
N PRO A 23 6.72 -8.14 -17.05
CA PRO A 23 7.86 -7.36 -17.50
C PRO A 23 9.17 -7.88 -16.90
N LYS A 24 10.20 -8.07 -17.74
CA LYS A 24 11.51 -8.62 -17.32
C LYS A 24 12.26 -7.77 -16.27
N LYS A 25 11.88 -6.51 -16.09
CA LYS A 25 12.57 -5.51 -15.25
C LYS A 25 11.74 -5.06 -14.05
N VAL A 26 10.70 -5.81 -13.70
CA VAL A 26 9.83 -5.50 -12.56
C VAL A 26 9.87 -6.66 -11.59
N VAL A 27 10.07 -6.34 -10.30
CA VAL A 27 10.03 -7.31 -9.20
C VAL A 27 8.94 -6.86 -8.25
N ILE A 28 8.07 -7.80 -7.87
CA ILE A 28 7.07 -7.59 -6.82
C ILE A 28 7.62 -8.22 -5.55
N ILE A 29 7.73 -7.42 -4.50
CA ILE A 29 8.09 -7.89 -3.16
C ILE A 29 6.80 -7.91 -2.37
N SER A 30 6.30 -9.11 -2.06
CA SER A 30 5.13 -9.28 -1.20
C SER A 30 5.51 -9.06 0.26
N VAL A 31 4.66 -8.36 0.99
CA VAL A 31 4.69 -8.29 2.45
C VAL A 31 3.41 -8.96 2.93
N ASP A 32 3.57 -10.16 3.49
CA ASP A 32 2.47 -11.03 3.87
C ASP A 32 2.57 -11.48 5.33
N LYS A 33 1.62 -12.32 5.76
CA LYS A 33 1.58 -12.84 7.12
C LYS A 33 2.85 -13.61 7.49
N ALA A 34 3.39 -14.41 6.57
CA ALA A 34 4.64 -15.14 6.82
C ALA A 34 5.80 -14.17 7.06
N SER A 35 5.85 -13.06 6.34
CA SER A 35 6.82 -11.98 6.56
C SER A 35 6.67 -11.36 7.95
N ALA A 36 5.43 -11.11 8.39
CA ALA A 36 5.15 -10.58 9.74
C ALA A 36 5.61 -11.56 10.83
N GLU A 37 5.32 -12.86 10.68
CA GLU A 37 5.72 -13.91 11.61
C GLU A 37 7.24 -14.02 11.73
N ILE A 38 7.95 -14.07 10.59
CA ILE A 38 9.43 -14.14 10.56
C ILE A 38 10.06 -12.91 11.23
N LEU A 39 9.48 -11.73 11.00
CA LEU A 39 9.98 -10.46 11.53
C LEU A 39 9.47 -10.16 12.95
N GLN A 40 8.57 -10.97 13.49
CA GLN A 40 7.88 -10.76 14.77
C GLN A 40 7.19 -9.38 14.84
N LEU A 41 6.47 -9.04 13.79
CA LEU A 41 5.72 -7.78 13.63
C LEU A 41 4.20 -8.04 13.61
N ASP A 42 3.42 -6.97 13.62
CA ASP A 42 1.94 -7.04 13.47
C ASP A 42 1.57 -7.61 12.09
N ASP A 43 0.46 -8.35 12.00
CA ASP A 43 -0.04 -8.89 10.73
C ASP A 43 -0.38 -7.78 9.72
N ASP A 44 -0.64 -6.56 10.18
CA ASP A 44 -0.88 -5.38 9.35
C ASP A 44 0.43 -4.60 9.09
N PRO A 45 0.96 -4.60 7.84
CA PRO A 45 2.16 -3.84 7.47
C PRO A 45 2.06 -2.35 7.76
N GLU A 46 0.86 -1.74 7.72
CA GLU A 46 0.70 -0.31 8.02
C GLU A 46 1.08 0.03 9.47
N LYS A 47 1.08 -0.96 10.37
CA LYS A 47 1.47 -0.80 11.78
C LYS A 47 2.95 -1.07 12.05
N TRP A 48 3.72 -1.50 11.04
CA TRP A 48 5.14 -1.78 11.24
C TRP A 48 5.93 -0.51 11.56
N PRO A 49 6.97 -0.61 12.41
CA PRO A 49 7.82 0.54 12.72
C PRO A 49 8.55 1.04 11.47
N ARG A 50 8.74 2.35 11.34
CA ARG A 50 9.27 2.93 10.08
C ARG A 50 10.74 2.60 9.84
N SER A 51 11.44 2.18 10.88
CA SER A 51 12.77 1.60 10.80
C SER A 51 12.83 0.38 9.87
N GLN A 52 11.76 -0.43 9.80
CA GLN A 52 11.73 -1.60 8.90
C GLN A 52 11.70 -1.17 7.43
N TYR A 53 10.88 -0.18 7.10
CA TYR A 53 10.81 0.39 5.76
C TYR A 53 12.08 1.15 5.38
N THR A 54 12.71 1.83 6.34
CA THR A 54 14.02 2.47 6.14
C THR A 54 15.09 1.44 5.76
N ARG A 55 15.20 0.36 6.54
CA ARG A 55 16.14 -0.74 6.28
C ARG A 55 15.84 -1.43 4.93
N LEU A 56 14.58 -1.57 4.57
CA LEU A 56 14.18 -2.12 3.28
C LEU A 56 14.64 -1.22 2.12
N VAL A 57 14.39 0.09 2.21
CA VAL A 57 14.87 1.07 1.20
C VAL A 57 16.38 1.01 1.06
N ASP A 58 17.13 1.01 2.16
CA ASP A 58 18.59 0.95 2.13
C ASP A 58 19.09 -0.34 1.45
N LYS A 59 18.49 -1.49 1.79
CA LYS A 59 18.85 -2.78 1.19
C LYS A 59 18.47 -2.86 -0.29
N LEU A 60 17.31 -2.36 -0.70
CA LEU A 60 16.91 -2.40 -2.10
C LEU A 60 17.79 -1.50 -2.96
N ASN A 61 18.23 -0.36 -2.43
CA ASN A 61 19.10 0.56 -3.16
C ASN A 61 20.50 -0.01 -3.45
N THR A 62 20.96 -1.03 -2.74
CA THR A 62 22.22 -1.74 -3.10
C THR A 62 22.12 -2.47 -4.44
N TYR A 63 20.91 -2.70 -4.96
CA TYR A 63 20.67 -3.30 -6.27
C TYR A 63 20.43 -2.26 -7.38
N HIS A 64 20.57 -0.97 -7.08
CA HIS A 64 20.40 0.15 -8.01
C HIS A 64 19.08 0.13 -8.82
N PRO A 65 17.91 -0.03 -8.16
CA PRO A 65 16.63 0.03 -8.85
C PRO A 65 16.38 1.44 -9.39
N ALA A 66 15.81 1.52 -10.59
CA ALA A 66 15.40 2.81 -11.18
C ALA A 66 14.27 3.48 -10.37
N LEU A 67 13.39 2.68 -9.76
CA LEU A 67 12.27 3.15 -8.95
C LEU A 67 11.87 2.08 -7.92
N ILE A 68 11.54 2.51 -6.70
CA ILE A 68 10.93 1.70 -5.65
C ILE A 68 9.54 2.28 -5.36
N ALA A 69 8.49 1.51 -5.60
CA ALA A 69 7.11 1.93 -5.34
C ALA A 69 6.54 1.18 -4.13
N PHE A 70 6.08 1.92 -3.13
CA PHE A 70 5.39 1.35 -1.96
C PHE A 70 3.89 1.36 -2.18
N ASN A 71 3.28 0.18 -2.23
CA ASN A 71 1.84 0.01 -2.11
C ASN A 71 1.41 -0.23 -0.66
N ILE A 72 1.93 0.59 0.26
CA ILE A 72 1.63 0.56 1.69
C ILE A 72 1.32 1.98 2.10
N HIS A 73 0.20 2.16 2.80
CA HIS A 73 -0.22 3.47 3.22
C HIS A 73 0.30 3.81 4.62
N PHE A 74 0.87 5.00 4.72
CA PHE A 74 1.55 5.49 5.91
C PHE A 74 0.69 6.56 6.62
N ALA A 75 -0.55 6.21 6.97
CA ALA A 75 -1.55 7.12 7.58
C ALA A 75 -1.24 7.47 9.03
N LYS A 76 -0.92 6.45 9.82
CA LYS A 76 -0.73 6.60 11.28
C LYS A 76 0.65 7.17 11.55
N GLN A 77 0.68 8.12 12.47
CA GLN A 77 1.92 8.63 13.03
C GLN A 77 2.63 7.48 13.74
N SER A 78 3.90 7.27 13.39
CA SER A 78 4.78 6.42 14.18
C SER A 78 5.51 7.29 15.22
N ARG A 79 6.53 6.72 15.87
CA ARG A 79 7.46 7.47 16.70
C ARG A 79 8.13 8.58 15.85
N PRO A 80 8.14 9.84 16.28
CA PRO A 80 8.63 10.97 15.47
C PRO A 80 10.06 10.77 14.92
N LYS A 81 10.95 10.14 15.70
CA LYS A 81 12.31 9.84 15.25
C LYS A 81 12.35 8.86 14.08
N GLU A 82 11.45 7.88 14.05
CA GLU A 82 11.38 6.88 12.98
C GLU A 82 10.76 7.46 11.70
N ASP A 83 9.71 8.28 11.84
CA ASP A 83 9.11 9.00 10.71
C ASP A 83 10.14 9.93 10.05
N SER A 84 10.90 10.69 10.86
CA SER A 84 11.98 11.57 10.38
C SER A 84 13.08 10.80 9.66
N ALA A 85 13.52 9.65 10.23
CA ALA A 85 14.54 8.81 9.61
C ALA A 85 14.08 8.26 8.26
N PHE A 86 12.84 7.78 8.17
CA PHE A 86 12.28 7.26 6.93
C PHE A 86 12.08 8.36 5.88
N ALA A 87 11.58 9.53 6.29
CA ALA A 87 11.47 10.70 5.41
C ALA A 87 12.84 11.13 4.84
N LYS A 88 13.89 11.13 5.67
CA LYS A 88 15.26 11.43 5.24
C LYS A 88 15.81 10.39 4.27
N ALA A 89 15.59 9.10 4.53
CA ALA A 89 16.00 8.02 3.63
C ALA A 89 15.31 8.14 2.26
N ILE A 90 14.01 8.45 2.25
CA ILE A 90 13.27 8.70 1.02
C ILE A 90 13.86 9.89 0.25
N ALA A 91 14.09 11.00 0.94
CA ALA A 91 14.62 12.22 0.32
C ALA A 91 16.05 12.04 -0.23
N ALA A 92 16.88 11.24 0.44
CA ALA A 92 18.27 11.00 0.04
C ALA A 92 18.38 10.23 -1.29
N GLN A 93 17.51 9.25 -1.50
CA GLN A 93 17.64 8.29 -2.59
C GLN A 93 16.94 8.73 -3.89
N LYS A 94 15.95 9.64 -3.80
CA LYS A 94 15.25 10.27 -4.96
C LYS A 94 14.62 9.30 -5.96
N ASN A 95 14.50 8.01 -5.63
CA ASN A 95 13.92 6.96 -6.47
C ASN A 95 12.75 6.23 -5.77
N ILE A 96 12.05 6.89 -4.83
CA ILE A 96 10.95 6.30 -4.08
C ILE A 96 9.63 6.98 -4.45
N LEU A 97 8.64 6.15 -4.80
CA LEU A 97 7.25 6.55 -5.00
C LEU A 97 6.38 6.00 -3.87
N LEU A 98 5.62 6.88 -3.23
CA LEU A 98 4.62 6.50 -2.23
C LEU A 98 3.22 6.66 -2.82
N THR A 99 2.37 5.64 -2.72
CA THR A 99 1.00 5.72 -3.23
C THR A 99 0.08 6.42 -2.25
N SER A 100 -0.90 7.15 -2.78
CA SER A 100 -2.09 7.60 -2.07
C SER A 100 -3.28 6.74 -2.47
N TYR A 101 -4.29 6.61 -1.62
CA TYR A 101 -5.52 5.91 -1.95
C TYR A 101 -6.74 6.80 -1.76
N ILE A 102 -7.81 6.47 -2.48
CA ILE A 102 -9.10 7.13 -2.37
C ILE A 102 -9.97 6.30 -1.43
N ARG A 103 -10.57 6.96 -0.43
CA ARG A 103 -11.54 6.34 0.47
C ARG A 103 -12.90 7.01 0.30
N GLN A 104 -13.93 6.21 0.10
CA GLN A 104 -15.31 6.66 0.14
C GLN A 104 -15.77 6.71 1.60
N PHE A 105 -16.46 7.79 1.95
CA PHE A 105 -17.08 8.00 3.24
C PHE A 105 -18.57 8.21 3.02
N SER A 106 -19.38 7.73 3.97
CA SER A 106 -20.79 8.02 4.00
C SER A 106 -21.18 8.72 5.29
N VAL A 107 -22.05 9.71 5.17
CA VAL A 107 -22.59 10.46 6.32
C VAL A 107 -24.11 10.43 6.23
N ARG A 108 -24.74 9.99 7.32
CA ARG A 108 -26.19 10.15 7.49
C ARG A 108 -26.47 11.58 7.92
N ALA A 109 -27.07 12.35 7.02
CA ALA A 109 -27.36 13.76 7.24
C ALA A 109 -28.56 14.01 8.17
N ALA A 110 -29.52 13.08 8.25
CA ALA A 110 -30.65 13.07 9.19
C ALA A 110 -31.35 11.70 9.16
N PRO A 111 -32.24 11.34 10.11
CA PRO A 111 -33.00 10.09 10.09
C PRO A 111 -33.87 9.89 8.82
N THR A 112 -34.18 10.98 8.11
CA THR A 112 -35.10 11.02 6.97
C THR A 112 -34.44 11.39 5.64
N LEU A 113 -33.11 11.57 5.59
CA LEU A 113 -32.39 11.96 4.37
C LEU A 113 -31.54 10.82 3.81
N ASN A 114 -31.44 10.77 2.47
CA ASN A 114 -30.57 9.86 1.74
C ASN A 114 -29.11 9.96 2.23
N GLU A 115 -28.43 8.82 2.25
CA GLU A 115 -27.02 8.72 2.62
C GLU A 115 -26.16 9.50 1.63
N LEU A 116 -25.42 10.51 2.12
CA LEU A 116 -24.50 11.29 1.30
C LEU A 116 -23.14 10.58 1.30
N ALA A 117 -22.74 10.11 0.12
CA ALA A 117 -21.42 9.53 -0.10
C ALA A 117 -20.48 10.57 -0.72
N TYR A 118 -19.24 10.65 -0.21
CA TYR A 118 -18.19 11.48 -0.79
C TYR A 118 -16.84 10.75 -0.75
N GLU A 119 -15.94 11.11 -1.66
CA GLU A 119 -14.60 10.54 -1.75
C GLU A 119 -13.55 11.51 -1.22
N ARG A 120 -12.52 10.98 -0.58
CA ARG A 120 -11.36 11.75 -0.14
C ARG A 120 -10.07 11.00 -0.43
N THR A 121 -9.11 11.71 -1.01
CA THR A 121 -7.74 11.20 -1.16
C THR A 121 -7.03 11.26 0.19
N ILE A 122 -6.48 10.12 0.60
CA ILE A 122 -5.68 10.00 1.82
C ILE A 122 -4.21 9.96 1.42
N HIS A 123 -3.50 11.02 1.79
CA HIS A 123 -2.07 11.16 1.54
C HIS A 123 -1.23 10.59 2.70
N ASN A 124 -0.02 10.13 2.39
CA ASN A 124 0.92 9.68 3.40
C ASN A 124 1.30 10.82 4.35
N ARG A 125 1.40 10.53 5.64
CA ARG A 125 1.75 11.52 6.68
C ARG A 125 3.17 11.28 7.20
N LEU A 126 4.17 11.53 6.35
CA LEU A 126 5.58 11.54 6.77
C LEU A 126 5.95 12.97 7.19
N ARG A 127 6.44 13.15 8.42
CA ARG A 127 7.01 14.43 8.86
C ARG A 127 8.54 14.32 8.91
N PRO A 128 9.28 15.33 8.41
CA PRO A 128 10.73 15.40 8.59
C PRO A 128 11.11 15.66 10.06
#